data_AF-A0A916FA42-F1
#
_entry.id   AF-A0A916FA42-F1
#
_cell.length_a   1.000
_cell.length_b   1.000
_cell.length_c   1.000
_cell.angle_alpha   90.00
_cell.angle_beta   90.00
_cell.angle_gamma   90.00
#
_symmetry.space_group_name_H-M   'P 1'
#
loop_
_entity.id
_entity.type
_entity.pdbx_description
1 polymer ?
#
loop_
_entity_poly.entity_id
_entity_poly.type
_entity_poly.pdbx_seq_one_letter_code
_entity_poly.pdbx_strand_id
1 'polypeptide(L)'
;MRLSCPRARRDEEESQSSCDGEADRLHEPAREGRPRLEGEAGRAQPSDSQHRYRVRAACIAAKYSHAKGISPLKRAKAKPGAQEIPSRRIGAFGGLKRARNKMKQGTGNAGGRGLPIRALLALLIWSLVPADTLWGIEELDSIVAVVNGDVIVASELAHQVALVIPEIRARGTTLPPRPDLERQVLERMILERLQLQKAKDAGIVINDAVLTETLTKIAARHGMTLEELHVTLKSGDVRYEDFAADTRLKLITTRLWTHEVVNNIRVTDQEIDRFLKRESGRLIERSDVRLSHILVAVPENAPARVREKAKAKIEDLVGRLRGGADFAQVAVRFSDGRRALEGGDLGWFPMGQVPSLAQEAARSLTKGEFTKPLRSPSGHHIIKLTDFKGFGPKIVDQNNVRHILIRTNEVVSDDDARTRLEQLRVRIVGGDDFATLARSHSDDTGSALKGGSLGWIGPGDTVPEFEEAMNALAPNEVSTPFKSTFGWHIVQVVERRAQGTTDQAMRLKAREAIRERKAGEATDLWLRLLRDEAFVEILLPDVEEQGASR
;
A
#
# COMPACT_ATOMS: atom_id res chain seq x y z
N MET A 1 18.66 46.80 -42.06
CA MET A 1 19.26 47.60 -40.97
C MET A 1 20.07 46.66 -40.08
N ARG A 2 21.40 46.83 -39.95
CA ARG A 2 22.11 47.64 -38.93
C ARG A 2 21.81 47.15 -37.50
N LEU A 3 22.70 46.34 -36.89
CA LEU A 3 23.80 46.70 -35.95
C LEU A 3 23.29 46.69 -34.48
N SER A 4 24.00 46.21 -33.45
CA SER A 4 25.47 46.13 -33.22
C SER A 4 25.92 44.96 -32.31
N CYS A 5 27.20 44.55 -32.42
CA CYS A 5 27.98 43.90 -31.35
C CYS A 5 28.79 44.92 -30.54
N PRO A 6 29.43 44.49 -29.43
CA PRO A 6 30.91 44.50 -29.35
C PRO A 6 31.47 43.16 -28.81
N ARG A 7 32.52 42.53 -29.39
CA ARG A 7 33.98 42.84 -29.34
C ARG A 7 34.60 42.51 -27.95
N ALA A 8 35.63 41.69 -27.70
CA ALA A 8 36.51 40.69 -28.38
C ALA A 8 37.99 40.90 -27.96
N ARG A 9 38.62 39.86 -27.36
CA ARG A 9 40.06 39.46 -27.30
C ARG A 9 40.04 37.98 -26.85
N ARG A 10 40.64 36.95 -27.47
CA ARG A 10 41.90 36.71 -28.21
C ARG A 10 43.13 36.55 -27.30
N ASP A 11 43.67 35.32 -27.31
CA ASP A 11 45.06 34.80 -27.25
C ASP A 11 44.87 33.27 -27.52
N GLU A 12 45.35 32.56 -28.57
CA GLU A 12 46.67 32.34 -29.23
C GLU A 12 47.63 31.37 -28.49
N GLU A 13 47.66 30.09 -28.93
CA GLU A 13 48.74 29.06 -28.94
C GLU A 13 48.06 27.72 -29.33
N GLU A 14 48.25 27.08 -30.51
CA GLU A 14 49.44 26.57 -31.22
C GLU A 14 49.88 25.15 -30.80
N SER A 15 49.59 24.14 -31.64
CA SER A 15 50.51 23.05 -32.03
C SER A 15 49.86 22.10 -33.05
N GLN A 16 50.70 21.50 -33.91
CA GLN A 16 50.33 20.71 -35.10
C GLN A 16 50.62 19.20 -34.90
N SER A 17 50.53 18.40 -35.99
CA SER A 17 50.97 16.98 -36.14
C SER A 17 49.90 15.92 -35.85
N SER A 18 49.68 14.86 -36.65
CA SER A 18 50.08 14.55 -38.05
C SER A 18 49.05 13.58 -38.66
N CYS A 19 48.99 13.50 -39.99
CA CYS A 19 48.26 12.47 -40.75
C CYS A 19 49.16 11.26 -41.10
N ASP A 20 48.57 10.34 -41.88
CA ASP A 20 49.17 9.20 -42.61
C ASP A 20 49.56 8.01 -41.71
N GLY A 21 49.29 6.73 -42.02
CA GLY A 21 49.29 5.93 -43.26
C GLY A 21 50.07 4.64 -42.91
N GLU A 22 49.98 3.46 -43.53
CA GLU A 22 49.18 2.89 -44.61
C GLU A 22 49.08 1.35 -44.36
N ALA A 23 48.53 0.56 -45.28
CA ALA A 23 48.33 -0.90 -45.15
C ALA A 23 49.62 -1.74 -45.23
N ASP A 24 49.58 -3.00 -44.74
CA ASP A 24 49.91 -4.15 -45.62
C ASP A 24 49.32 -5.51 -45.15
N ARG A 25 49.57 -6.56 -45.95
CA ARG A 25 48.78 -7.81 -46.06
C ARG A 25 49.45 -9.08 -45.50
N LEU A 26 48.65 -10.17 -45.53
CA LEU A 26 49.02 -11.60 -45.65
C LEU A 26 49.68 -12.32 -44.46
N HIS A 27 48.94 -13.25 -43.84
CA HIS A 27 49.17 -14.69 -44.05
C HIS A 27 48.07 -15.58 -43.45
N GLU A 28 47.65 -16.60 -44.20
CA GLU A 28 46.93 -17.81 -43.71
C GLU A 28 47.91 -19.01 -43.78
N PRO A 29 47.70 -20.11 -43.03
CA PRO A 29 46.96 -21.23 -43.63
C PRO A 29 46.18 -22.21 -42.70
N ALA A 30 45.14 -22.84 -43.27
CA ALA A 30 44.71 -24.26 -43.13
C ALA A 30 44.03 -24.78 -41.83
N ARG A 31 42.74 -25.17 -41.88
CA ARG A 31 42.13 -26.54 -42.07
C ARG A 31 42.16 -27.45 -40.83
N GLU A 32 41.14 -28.23 -40.43
CA GLU A 32 39.78 -28.59 -40.92
C GLU A 32 38.81 -28.71 -39.69
N GLY A 33 37.48 -28.90 -39.78
CA GLY A 33 36.57 -28.96 -40.93
C GLY A 33 35.32 -29.86 -40.71
N ARG A 34 34.17 -29.45 -41.30
CA ARG A 34 32.85 -30.13 -41.44
C ARG A 34 31.96 -30.36 -40.20
N PRO A 35 30.61 -30.56 -40.38
CA PRO A 35 29.80 -30.38 -41.59
C PRO A 35 28.64 -29.36 -41.45
N ARG A 36 28.14 -28.95 -42.62
CA ARG A 36 26.92 -28.15 -42.86
C ARG A 36 25.75 -29.10 -43.13
N LEU A 37 24.53 -28.70 -42.77
CA LEU A 37 23.30 -29.17 -43.44
C LEU A 37 22.54 -27.96 -43.98
N GLU A 38 21.96 -28.13 -45.15
CA GLU A 38 21.34 -27.08 -45.96
C GLU A 38 19.81 -27.19 -45.95
N GLY A 39 19.15 -26.08 -46.28
CA GLY A 39 17.77 -26.06 -46.82
C GLY A 39 16.67 -25.81 -45.79
N GLU A 40 15.61 -25.05 -46.08
CA GLU A 40 15.24 -24.34 -47.31
C GLU A 40 14.51 -23.01 -46.98
N ALA A 41 14.33 -22.15 -47.98
CA ALA A 41 13.61 -20.88 -47.85
C ALA A 41 12.12 -21.02 -48.22
N GLY A 42 11.23 -20.35 -47.48
CA GLY A 42 9.80 -20.27 -47.80
C GLY A 42 9.14 -19.04 -47.20
N ARG A 43 8.76 -18.07 -48.04
CA ARG A 43 8.12 -16.80 -47.64
C ARG A 43 6.61 -16.86 -47.91
N ALA A 44 5.76 -16.80 -46.88
CA ALA A 44 4.33 -16.50 -47.01
C ALA A 44 3.76 -15.88 -45.71
N GLN A 45 2.76 -15.00 -45.86
CA GLN A 45 2.04 -14.33 -44.76
C GLN A 45 0.70 -15.05 -44.42
N PRO A 46 -0.01 -14.68 -43.33
CA PRO A 46 -0.89 -15.62 -42.63
C PRO A 46 -2.39 -15.47 -42.95
N SER A 47 -3.14 -16.57 -42.81
CA SER A 47 -4.56 -16.52 -42.43
C SER A 47 -5.08 -17.87 -41.91
N ASP A 48 -6.14 -17.75 -41.10
CA ASP A 48 -7.16 -18.74 -40.75
C ASP A 48 -6.84 -19.91 -39.80
N SER A 49 -7.22 -19.71 -38.53
CA SER A 49 -7.53 -20.78 -37.58
C SER A 49 -8.84 -20.51 -36.80
N GLN A 50 -9.83 -19.88 -37.45
CA GLN A 50 -11.16 -19.62 -36.87
C GLN A 50 -12.21 -20.64 -37.35
N HIS A 51 -11.97 -21.95 -37.22
CA HIS A 51 -13.00 -22.95 -37.59
C HIS A 51 -13.07 -24.29 -36.83
N ARG A 52 -12.51 -24.42 -35.62
CA ARG A 52 -12.62 -25.67 -34.82
C ARG A 52 -12.93 -25.50 -33.32
N TYR A 53 -13.85 -24.59 -32.97
CA TYR A 53 -14.49 -24.55 -31.64
C TYR A 53 -16.00 -24.23 -31.70
N ARG A 54 -16.70 -24.83 -32.66
CA ARG A 54 -18.17 -24.95 -32.65
C ARG A 54 -18.54 -26.43 -32.73
N VAL A 55 -19.56 -26.82 -31.95
CA VAL A 55 -20.06 -28.20 -31.67
C VAL A 55 -19.45 -28.87 -30.41
N ARG A 56 -19.81 -28.35 -29.23
CA ARG A 56 -20.10 -29.13 -28.00
C ARG A 56 -20.79 -28.29 -26.91
N ALA A 57 -21.79 -27.50 -27.32
CA ALA A 57 -22.64 -26.69 -26.45
C ALA A 57 -24.13 -27.01 -26.71
N ALA A 58 -24.52 -28.24 -26.37
CA ALA A 58 -25.90 -28.71 -26.26
C ALA A 58 -25.90 -29.96 -25.36
N CYS A 59 -26.98 -30.17 -24.59
CA CYS A 59 -27.24 -31.34 -23.72
C CYS A 59 -26.71 -31.36 -22.26
N ILE A 60 -26.78 -30.25 -21.51
CA ILE A 60 -27.06 -30.31 -20.05
C ILE A 60 -28.11 -29.23 -19.68
N ALA A 61 -29.31 -29.36 -20.25
CA ALA A 61 -30.47 -28.52 -19.91
C ALA A 61 -31.79 -29.32 -20.04
N ALA A 62 -31.78 -30.59 -19.63
CA ALA A 62 -32.96 -31.46 -19.61
C ALA A 62 -32.73 -32.68 -18.70
N LYS A 63 -33.08 -32.55 -17.40
CA LYS A 63 -33.43 -33.65 -16.47
C LYS A 63 -33.75 -33.13 -15.06
N TYR A 64 -34.84 -32.37 -14.95
CA TYR A 64 -35.57 -32.18 -13.70
C TYR A 64 -37.04 -32.55 -13.96
N SER A 65 -37.42 -33.81 -13.66
CA SER A 65 -38.79 -34.25 -13.36
C SER A 65 -38.82 -35.75 -13.07
N HIS A 66 -39.62 -36.15 -12.07
CA HIS A 66 -39.98 -37.54 -11.68
C HIS A 66 -38.84 -38.44 -11.15
N ALA A 67 -39.04 -39.32 -10.14
CA ALA A 67 -40.25 -39.70 -9.40
C ALA A 67 -39.94 -40.27 -7.99
N LYS A 68 -40.95 -40.25 -7.08
CA LYS A 68 -41.26 -41.21 -5.96
C LYS A 68 -40.11 -41.59 -4.98
N GLY A 69 -40.23 -41.60 -3.65
CA GLY A 69 -41.39 -41.60 -2.73
C GLY A 69 -41.67 -42.99 -2.14
N ILE A 70 -41.39 -43.20 -0.83
CA ILE A 70 -41.95 -44.25 0.08
C ILE A 70 -41.47 -44.00 1.55
N SER A 71 -42.43 -43.59 2.40
CA SER A 71 -42.80 -44.05 3.77
C SER A 71 -41.81 -44.36 4.94
N PRO A 72 -42.29 -44.38 6.22
CA PRO A 72 -41.51 -43.91 7.38
C PRO A 72 -41.41 -44.89 8.59
N LEU A 73 -40.92 -44.34 9.74
CA LEU A 73 -41.03 -44.77 11.16
C LEU A 73 -39.75 -45.29 11.86
N LYS A 74 -39.37 -44.60 12.96
CA LYS A 74 -39.35 -45.19 14.31
C LYS A 74 -39.31 -44.13 15.43
N ARG A 75 -39.94 -44.44 16.57
CA ARG A 75 -40.07 -43.62 17.80
C ARG A 75 -39.05 -44.02 18.87
N ALA A 76 -38.64 -43.05 19.70
CA ALA A 76 -38.32 -43.21 21.13
C ALA A 76 -38.60 -41.85 21.83
N LYS A 77 -39.67 -41.69 22.63
CA LYS A 77 -39.73 -41.83 24.12
C LYS A 77 -38.54 -41.12 24.82
N ALA A 78 -38.70 -39.90 25.37
CA ALA A 78 -39.30 -39.53 26.67
C ALA A 78 -38.47 -40.05 27.89
N LYS A 79 -38.07 -39.24 28.90
CA LYS A 79 -38.87 -38.33 29.77
C LYS A 79 -38.04 -37.15 30.36
N PRO A 80 -38.66 -36.19 31.10
CA PRO A 80 -38.05 -34.91 31.50
C PRO A 80 -37.57 -34.83 32.98
N GLY A 81 -36.87 -33.74 33.31
CA GLY A 81 -36.66 -33.25 34.68
C GLY A 81 -36.80 -31.73 34.71
N ALA A 82 -37.61 -31.20 35.63
CA ALA A 82 -37.86 -29.76 35.80
C ALA A 82 -37.29 -29.28 37.14
N GLN A 83 -36.91 -28.00 37.23
CA GLN A 83 -36.87 -27.29 38.50
C GLN A 83 -36.99 -25.77 38.28
N GLU A 84 -37.81 -25.13 39.10
CA GLU A 84 -38.16 -23.72 39.04
C GLU A 84 -37.32 -22.86 40.01
N ILE A 85 -37.01 -21.63 39.58
CA ILE A 85 -37.06 -20.34 40.29
C ILE A 85 -36.75 -20.33 41.82
N PRO A 86 -35.90 -19.40 42.30
CA PRO A 86 -36.50 -18.21 42.90
C PRO A 86 -35.81 -16.87 42.57
N SER A 87 -36.64 -15.87 42.28
CA SER A 87 -36.27 -14.46 42.16
C SER A 87 -35.80 -13.87 43.51
N ARG A 88 -34.86 -12.92 43.50
CA ARG A 88 -34.65 -12.00 44.64
C ARG A 88 -34.53 -10.53 44.19
N ARG A 89 -35.25 -9.67 44.94
CA ARG A 89 -35.20 -8.20 44.91
C ARG A 89 -34.01 -7.67 45.72
N ILE A 90 -33.92 -6.32 45.73
CA ILE A 90 -33.12 -5.41 46.57
C ILE A 90 -31.92 -4.85 45.79
N GLY A 91 -31.73 -3.52 45.67
CA GLY A 91 -32.54 -2.42 46.20
C GLY A 91 -32.21 -1.07 45.55
N ALA A 92 -33.05 -0.06 45.80
CA ALA A 92 -32.87 1.30 45.30
C ALA A 92 -32.04 2.17 46.27
N PHE A 93 -31.26 3.12 45.74
CA PHE A 93 -30.59 4.14 46.57
C PHE A 93 -30.53 5.53 45.91
N GLY A 94 -31.16 6.50 46.57
CA GLY A 94 -30.78 7.91 46.70
C GLY A 94 -30.33 8.74 45.49
N GLY A 95 -31.28 9.44 44.85
CA GLY A 95 -31.00 10.65 44.05
C GLY A 95 -31.13 11.93 44.88
N LEU A 96 -30.10 12.79 44.92
CA LEU A 96 -30.02 13.97 45.78
C LEU A 96 -30.67 15.24 45.17
N LYS A 97 -31.20 16.13 46.01
CA LYS A 97 -31.78 17.44 45.62
C LYS A 97 -30.70 18.51 45.38
N ARG A 98 -30.83 19.30 44.30
CA ARG A 98 -30.43 20.72 44.10
C ARG A 98 -30.72 21.09 42.62
N ALA A 99 -31.01 22.33 42.20
CA ALA A 99 -31.16 23.58 42.94
C ALA A 99 -32.23 24.52 42.33
N ARG A 100 -32.89 25.21 43.25
CA ARG A 100 -33.58 26.51 43.18
C ARG A 100 -32.92 27.53 42.22
N ASN A 101 -33.72 28.21 41.39
CA ASN A 101 -33.47 29.62 41.07
C ASN A 101 -34.78 30.44 41.17
N LYS A 102 -34.67 31.78 41.20
CA LYS A 102 -35.54 32.66 41.99
C LYS A 102 -35.87 33.95 41.22
N MET A 103 -37.01 34.58 41.56
CA MET A 103 -37.33 36.02 41.31
C MET A 103 -37.64 36.41 39.83
N LYS A 104 -38.44 37.45 39.53
CA LYS A 104 -39.12 38.44 40.38
C LYS A 104 -40.36 39.06 39.68
N GLN A 105 -41.43 39.25 40.45
CA GLN A 105 -42.29 40.45 40.58
C GLN A 105 -42.74 41.29 39.36
N GLY A 106 -44.06 41.57 39.33
CA GLY A 106 -44.69 42.67 38.58
C GLY A 106 -46.18 42.80 38.98
N THR A 107 -46.52 43.76 39.84
CA THR A 107 -47.88 43.99 40.37
C THR A 107 -48.57 45.16 39.66
N GLY A 108 -49.87 45.06 39.36
CA GLY A 108 -50.57 46.09 38.54
C GLY A 108 -52.11 46.09 38.53
N ASN A 109 -52.74 46.11 39.71
CA ASN A 109 -54.02 46.75 40.08
C ASN A 109 -55.26 46.90 39.12
N ALA A 110 -56.43 46.56 39.71
CA ALA A 110 -57.76 47.22 39.63
C ALA A 110 -58.72 47.13 38.41
N GLY A 111 -59.99 46.81 38.74
CA GLY A 111 -61.22 47.18 38.00
C GLY A 111 -61.68 46.18 36.93
N GLY A 112 -62.94 45.72 36.86
CA GLY A 112 -64.12 45.96 37.71
C GLY A 112 -65.41 45.96 36.88
N ARG A 113 -66.47 45.31 37.39
CA ARG A 113 -67.83 45.13 36.81
C ARG A 113 -67.95 43.95 35.81
N GLY A 114 -69.07 43.23 35.90
CA GLY A 114 -69.39 42.08 35.05
C GLY A 114 -70.86 42.09 34.60
N LEU A 115 -71.30 41.02 33.94
CA LEU A 115 -72.71 40.66 33.62
C LEU A 115 -72.77 39.10 33.44
N PRO A 116 -73.94 38.44 33.29
CA PRO A 116 -74.18 37.20 34.04
C PRO A 116 -74.25 35.93 33.18
N ILE A 117 -74.28 34.81 33.89
CA ILE A 117 -74.42 33.43 33.41
C ILE A 117 -75.79 33.22 32.74
N ARG A 118 -75.79 32.47 31.60
CA ARG A 118 -76.77 31.44 31.16
C ARG A 118 -77.24 31.59 29.70
N ALA A 119 -76.68 30.76 28.81
CA ALA A 119 -77.43 29.97 27.80
C ALA A 119 -76.50 28.93 27.14
N LEU A 120 -77.04 27.72 26.86
CA LEU A 120 -76.60 26.76 25.82
C LEU A 120 -75.10 26.37 25.83
N LEU A 121 -74.65 25.21 26.32
CA LEU A 121 -75.28 23.86 26.36
C LEU A 121 -75.55 23.26 24.96
N ALA A 122 -74.54 23.29 24.07
CA ALA A 122 -74.53 22.57 22.80
C ALA A 122 -73.12 22.19 22.28
N LEU A 123 -72.08 22.13 23.12
CA LEU A 123 -70.69 21.92 22.66
C LEU A 123 -69.77 21.29 23.73
N LEU A 124 -70.22 20.20 24.36
CA LEU A 124 -69.46 19.50 25.42
C LEU A 124 -69.44 17.96 25.28
N ILE A 125 -69.55 17.42 24.06
CA ILE A 125 -69.34 15.99 23.77
C ILE A 125 -68.52 15.83 22.46
N TRP A 126 -67.35 16.45 22.40
CA TRP A 126 -66.35 16.12 21.37
C TRP A 126 -64.91 16.26 21.89
N SER A 127 -64.67 15.64 23.06
CA SER A 127 -63.36 15.58 23.71
C SER A 127 -63.07 14.17 24.22
N LEU A 128 -63.23 13.16 23.34
CA LEU A 128 -62.83 11.78 23.61
C LEU A 128 -62.49 11.03 22.31
N VAL A 129 -61.66 11.65 21.45
CA VAL A 129 -60.86 10.87 20.49
C VAL A 129 -59.65 10.34 21.28
N PRO A 130 -59.46 9.02 21.40
CA PRO A 130 -58.27 8.48 22.04
C PRO A 130 -57.04 8.84 21.20
N ALA A 131 -55.89 8.96 21.89
CA ALA A 131 -54.63 9.43 21.36
C ALA A 131 -54.34 9.03 19.91
N ASP A 132 -53.80 9.98 19.14
CA ASP A 132 -53.10 9.69 17.89
C ASP A 132 -52.10 8.56 18.13
N THR A 133 -52.46 7.37 17.64
CA THR A 133 -51.46 6.35 17.40
C THR A 133 -50.62 6.86 16.25
N LEU A 134 -49.58 7.63 16.59
CA LEU A 134 -48.45 7.87 15.69
C LEU A 134 -47.85 6.50 15.38
N TRP A 135 -48.41 5.84 14.37
CA TRP A 135 -47.76 4.72 13.71
C TRP A 135 -46.49 5.35 13.15
N GLY A 136 -45.35 5.03 13.78
CA GLY A 136 -44.06 5.35 13.20
C GLY A 136 -44.10 4.78 11.80
N ILE A 137 -44.01 5.65 10.79
CA ILE A 137 -43.82 5.23 9.41
C ILE A 137 -42.42 4.62 9.41
N GLU A 138 -42.37 3.30 9.60
CA GLU A 138 -41.19 2.49 9.38
C GLU A 138 -40.96 2.53 7.87
N GLU A 139 -40.19 3.52 7.42
CA GLU A 139 -39.82 3.67 6.01
C GLU A 139 -39.18 2.35 5.57
N LEU A 140 -39.84 1.64 4.64
CA LEU A 140 -39.30 0.39 4.10
C LEU A 140 -37.95 0.71 3.45
N ASP A 141 -36.89 0.18 4.05
CA ASP A 141 -35.53 0.42 3.60
C ASP A 141 -35.35 -0.07 2.16
N SER A 142 -35.18 0.88 1.24
CA SER A 142 -35.16 0.63 -0.19
C SER A 142 -33.89 -0.10 -0.60
N ILE A 143 -34.01 -1.07 -1.50
CA ILE A 143 -32.86 -1.76 -2.08
C ILE A 143 -32.13 -0.81 -3.05
N VAL A 144 -30.82 -0.65 -2.87
CA VAL A 144 -29.96 0.15 -3.77
C VAL A 144 -29.12 -0.71 -4.70
N ALA A 145 -28.82 -1.96 -4.32
CA ALA A 145 -28.24 -2.96 -5.22
C ALA A 145 -28.57 -4.40 -4.81
N VAL A 146 -28.63 -5.29 -5.80
CA VAL A 146 -28.64 -6.75 -5.64
C VAL A 146 -27.32 -7.30 -6.15
N VAL A 147 -26.67 -8.16 -5.37
CA VAL A 147 -25.32 -8.71 -5.63
C VAL A 147 -25.37 -10.23 -5.52
N ASN A 148 -25.52 -10.91 -6.65
CA ASN A 148 -25.89 -12.31 -6.78
C ASN A 148 -27.20 -12.62 -6.03
N GLY A 149 -27.11 -13.14 -4.80
CA GLY A 149 -28.27 -13.38 -3.92
C GLY A 149 -28.28 -12.52 -2.64
N ASP A 150 -27.28 -11.65 -2.47
CA ASP A 150 -27.22 -10.67 -1.39
C ASP A 150 -27.86 -9.34 -1.82
N VAL A 151 -28.27 -8.54 -0.84
CA VAL A 151 -28.89 -7.24 -1.03
C VAL A 151 -28.07 -6.19 -0.28
N ILE A 152 -27.96 -4.99 -0.87
CA ILE A 152 -27.47 -3.76 -0.24
C ILE A 152 -28.63 -2.78 -0.18
N VAL A 153 -28.88 -2.22 1.00
CA VAL A 153 -30.02 -1.34 1.30
C VAL A 153 -29.58 0.12 1.50
N ALA A 154 -30.53 1.06 1.40
CA ALA A 154 -30.23 2.48 1.44
C ALA A 154 -29.70 2.95 2.80
N SER A 155 -30.19 2.39 3.92
CA SER A 155 -29.66 2.70 5.24
C SER A 155 -28.19 2.29 5.40
N GLU A 156 -27.80 1.13 4.85
CA GLU A 156 -26.43 0.61 4.87
C GLU A 156 -25.49 1.50 4.05
N LEU A 157 -25.90 1.88 2.83
CA LEU A 157 -25.15 2.80 1.99
C LEU A 157 -25.01 4.19 2.64
N ALA A 158 -26.08 4.73 3.21
CA ALA A 158 -26.06 6.01 3.91
C ALA A 158 -25.12 5.98 5.13
N HIS A 159 -25.10 4.88 5.88
CA HIS A 159 -24.17 4.68 6.99
C HIS A 159 -22.71 4.64 6.52
N GLN A 160 -22.39 3.86 5.49
CA GLN A 160 -21.02 3.79 4.94
C GLN A 160 -20.56 5.15 4.38
N VAL A 161 -21.44 5.90 3.71
CA VAL A 161 -21.16 7.28 3.27
C VAL A 161 -20.86 8.20 4.45
N ALA A 162 -21.62 8.09 5.55
CA ALA A 162 -21.40 8.89 6.75
C ALA A 162 -20.03 8.63 7.42
N LEU A 163 -19.54 7.39 7.38
CA LEU A 163 -18.21 7.01 7.89
C LEU A 163 -17.06 7.59 7.03
N VAL A 164 -17.24 7.65 5.71
CA VAL A 164 -16.21 8.13 4.77
C VAL A 164 -16.05 9.66 4.77
N ILE A 165 -17.11 10.43 5.04
CA ILE A 165 -17.08 11.90 5.03
C ILE A 165 -16.03 12.51 5.99
N PRO A 166 -15.92 12.09 7.27
CA PRO A 166 -14.85 12.52 8.17
C PRO A 166 -13.45 12.26 7.62
N GLU A 167 -13.20 11.10 7.00
CA GLU A 167 -11.89 10.75 6.44
C GLU A 167 -11.50 11.64 5.26
N ILE A 168 -12.45 12.00 4.39
CA ILE A 168 -12.21 12.94 3.27
C ILE A 168 -11.90 14.33 3.81
N ARG A 169 -12.64 14.80 4.83
CA ARG A 169 -12.41 16.11 5.46
C ARG A 169 -11.06 16.18 6.17
N ALA A 170 -10.69 15.14 6.92
CA ALA A 170 -9.40 15.06 7.62
C ALA A 170 -8.19 15.09 6.66
N ARG A 171 -8.38 14.61 5.42
CA ARG A 171 -7.36 14.65 4.35
C ARG A 171 -7.25 16.01 3.63
N GLY A 172 -8.10 16.99 3.95
CA GLY A 172 -8.08 18.33 3.34
C GLY A 172 -8.60 18.38 1.89
N THR A 173 -9.20 17.29 1.41
CA THR A 173 -9.77 17.19 0.06
C THR A 173 -11.19 17.73 -0.01
N THR A 174 -11.55 18.38 -1.13
CA THR A 174 -12.92 18.84 -1.40
C THR A 174 -13.88 17.64 -1.47
N LEU A 175 -15.00 17.71 -0.75
CA LEU A 175 -15.98 16.63 -0.76
C LEU A 175 -16.63 16.50 -2.16
N PRO A 176 -16.67 15.29 -2.77
CA PRO A 176 -17.43 15.05 -4.00
C PRO A 176 -18.91 15.43 -3.87
N PRO A 177 -19.59 15.72 -5.00
CA PRO A 177 -21.05 15.74 -5.03
C PRO A 177 -21.63 14.45 -4.43
N ARG A 178 -22.68 14.58 -3.62
CA ARG A 178 -23.28 13.45 -2.89
C ARG A 178 -23.60 12.22 -3.78
N PRO A 179 -24.15 12.36 -5.00
CA PRO A 179 -24.40 11.20 -5.88
C PRO A 179 -23.12 10.50 -6.37
N ASP A 180 -22.03 11.24 -6.57
CA ASP A 180 -20.74 10.65 -6.97
C ASP A 180 -20.12 9.86 -5.80
N LEU A 181 -20.26 10.38 -4.58
CA LEU A 181 -19.84 9.71 -3.35
C LEU A 181 -20.66 8.43 -3.08
N GLU A 182 -21.98 8.51 -3.17
CA GLU A 182 -22.89 7.36 -2.98
C GLU A 182 -22.58 6.25 -4.00
N ARG A 183 -22.38 6.58 -5.27
CA ARG A 183 -21.97 5.61 -6.32
C ARG A 183 -20.63 4.93 -6.01
N GLN A 184 -19.63 5.69 -5.54
CA GLN A 184 -18.30 5.15 -5.22
C GLN A 184 -18.28 4.27 -3.97
N VAL A 185 -19.04 4.64 -2.94
CA VAL A 185 -19.21 3.81 -1.73
C VAL A 185 -19.99 2.53 -2.07
N LEU A 186 -21.04 2.62 -2.87
CA LEU A 186 -21.82 1.46 -3.31
C LEU A 186 -20.96 0.44 -4.09
N GLU A 187 -20.14 0.89 -5.04
CA GLU A 187 -19.26 -0.02 -5.80
C GLU A 187 -18.20 -0.68 -4.90
N ARG A 188 -17.68 0.02 -3.88
CA ARG A 188 -16.83 -0.58 -2.85
C ARG A 188 -17.57 -1.67 -2.05
N MET A 189 -18.80 -1.41 -1.63
CA MET A 189 -19.63 -2.38 -0.90
C MET A 189 -19.95 -3.62 -1.74
N ILE A 190 -20.25 -3.44 -3.03
CA ILE A 190 -20.46 -4.54 -3.99
C ILE A 190 -19.22 -5.44 -4.05
N LEU A 191 -18.03 -4.86 -4.26
CA LEU A 191 -16.78 -5.61 -4.31
C LEU A 191 -16.46 -6.34 -2.99
N GLU A 192 -16.80 -5.75 -1.84
CA GLU A 192 -16.64 -6.39 -0.54
C GLU A 192 -17.59 -7.57 -0.36
N ARG A 193 -18.88 -7.42 -0.72
CA ARG A 193 -19.88 -8.49 -0.72
C ARG A 193 -19.43 -9.69 -1.57
N LEU A 194 -18.93 -9.43 -2.79
CA LEU A 194 -18.45 -10.47 -3.70
C LEU A 194 -17.22 -11.22 -3.17
N GLN A 195 -16.28 -10.53 -2.52
CA GLN A 195 -15.14 -11.18 -1.87
C GLN A 195 -15.60 -12.07 -0.70
N LEU A 196 -16.56 -11.62 0.10
CA LEU A 196 -17.10 -12.44 1.21
C LEU A 196 -17.86 -13.68 0.71
N GLN A 197 -18.63 -13.55 -0.38
CA GLN A 197 -19.25 -14.70 -1.06
C GLN A 197 -18.18 -15.68 -1.57
N LYS A 198 -17.17 -15.20 -2.31
CA LYS A 198 -16.08 -16.04 -2.82
C LYS A 198 -15.29 -16.74 -1.71
N ALA A 199 -15.06 -16.08 -0.58
CA ALA A 199 -14.41 -16.67 0.59
C ALA A 199 -15.25 -17.80 1.21
N LYS A 200 -16.56 -17.60 1.32
CA LYS A 200 -17.51 -18.61 1.80
C LYS A 200 -17.52 -19.84 0.88
N ASP A 201 -17.56 -19.63 -0.43
CA ASP A 201 -17.52 -20.71 -1.43
C ASP A 201 -16.19 -21.48 -1.42
N ALA A 202 -15.09 -20.78 -1.16
CA ALA A 202 -13.76 -21.38 -0.95
C ALA A 202 -13.58 -22.04 0.45
N GLY A 203 -14.62 -22.07 1.29
CA GLY A 203 -14.55 -22.67 2.63
C GLY A 203 -13.66 -21.92 3.62
N ILE A 204 -13.37 -20.64 3.37
CA ILE A 204 -12.46 -19.84 4.20
C ILE A 204 -13.17 -19.36 5.46
N VAL A 205 -12.80 -19.96 6.59
CA VAL A 205 -13.32 -19.60 7.93
C VAL A 205 -12.16 -19.17 8.84
N ILE A 206 -12.42 -18.19 9.69
CA ILE A 206 -11.53 -17.73 10.76
C ILE A 206 -12.11 -18.21 12.09
N ASN A 207 -11.37 -19.06 12.79
CA ASN A 207 -11.75 -19.52 14.12
C ASN A 207 -11.43 -18.47 15.19
N ASP A 208 -12.04 -18.62 16.37
CA ASP A 208 -11.93 -17.62 17.43
C ASP A 208 -10.53 -17.54 18.06
N ALA A 209 -9.73 -18.62 17.97
CA ALA A 209 -8.33 -18.60 18.40
C ALA A 209 -7.49 -17.63 17.55
N VAL A 210 -7.56 -17.74 16.21
CA VAL A 210 -6.84 -16.84 15.28
C VAL A 210 -7.35 -15.40 15.39
N LEU A 211 -8.65 -15.21 15.61
CA LEU A 211 -9.20 -13.87 15.86
C LEU A 211 -8.67 -13.29 17.17
N THR A 212 -8.70 -14.04 18.26
CA THR A 212 -8.21 -13.59 19.58
C THR A 212 -6.72 -13.24 19.52
N GLU A 213 -5.89 -14.10 18.93
CA GLU A 213 -4.47 -13.84 18.70
C GLU A 213 -4.24 -12.55 17.89
N THR A 214 -5.07 -12.31 16.86
CA THR A 214 -5.00 -11.08 16.06
C THR A 214 -5.38 -9.84 16.89
N LEU A 215 -6.44 -9.91 17.69
CA LEU A 215 -6.87 -8.82 18.57
C LEU A 215 -5.83 -8.51 19.65
N THR A 216 -5.20 -9.52 20.26
CA THR A 216 -4.07 -9.34 21.18
C THR A 216 -2.87 -8.67 20.50
N LYS A 217 -2.55 -9.03 19.24
CA LYS A 217 -1.48 -8.37 18.47
C LYS A 217 -1.82 -6.93 18.09
N ILE A 218 -3.09 -6.61 17.86
CA ILE A 218 -3.55 -5.23 17.65
C ILE A 218 -3.38 -4.43 18.93
N ALA A 219 -3.86 -4.94 20.07
CA ALA A 219 -3.69 -4.31 21.38
C ALA A 219 -2.19 -4.03 21.70
N ALA A 220 -1.35 -5.06 21.57
CA ALA A 220 0.09 -4.95 21.85
C ALA A 220 0.81 -3.92 20.97
N ARG A 221 0.38 -3.73 19.71
CA ARG A 221 0.93 -2.70 18.82
C ARG A 221 0.67 -1.28 19.32
N HIS A 222 -0.41 -1.08 20.06
CA HIS A 222 -0.75 0.18 20.72
C HIS A 222 -0.33 0.23 22.20
N GLY A 223 0.52 -0.70 22.64
CA GLY A 223 1.06 -0.73 24.01
C GLY A 223 0.05 -1.12 25.09
N MET A 224 -1.06 -1.77 24.73
CA MET A 224 -2.15 -2.14 25.64
C MET A 224 -2.45 -3.65 25.61
N THR A 225 -3.12 -4.13 26.64
CA THR A 225 -3.68 -5.50 26.76
C THR A 225 -5.01 -5.64 26.01
N LEU A 226 -5.51 -6.87 25.88
CA LEU A 226 -6.79 -7.13 25.20
C LEU A 226 -7.97 -6.58 26.03
N GLU A 227 -7.86 -6.64 27.35
CA GLU A 227 -8.80 -6.09 28.33
C GLU A 227 -8.84 -4.56 28.24
N GLU A 228 -7.69 -3.91 28.17
CA GLU A 228 -7.58 -2.46 27.95
C GLU A 228 -8.11 -2.04 26.58
N LEU A 229 -7.90 -2.83 25.53
CA LEU A 229 -8.49 -2.60 24.21
C LEU A 229 -10.02 -2.60 24.27
N HIS A 230 -10.64 -3.54 25.02
CA HIS A 230 -12.09 -3.56 25.23
C HIS A 230 -12.59 -2.29 25.92
N VAL A 231 -11.89 -1.82 26.96
CA VAL A 231 -12.23 -0.57 27.66
C VAL A 231 -12.06 0.65 26.75
N THR A 232 -11.00 0.68 25.94
CA THR A 232 -10.68 1.78 25.02
C THR A 232 -11.74 1.91 23.93
N LEU A 233 -12.13 0.81 23.28
CA LEU A 233 -13.18 0.80 22.27
C LEU A 233 -14.51 1.33 22.83
N LYS A 234 -14.89 0.85 24.02
CA LYS A 234 -16.11 1.31 24.71
C LYS A 234 -16.07 2.82 25.04
N SER A 235 -14.90 3.38 25.33
CA SER A 235 -14.74 4.83 25.56
C SER A 235 -14.88 5.67 24.27
N GLY A 236 -14.65 5.06 23.11
CA GLY A 236 -14.84 5.66 21.78
C GLY A 236 -16.20 5.35 21.13
N ASP A 237 -17.19 4.88 21.90
CA ASP A 237 -18.52 4.45 21.44
C ASP A 237 -18.51 3.30 20.41
N VAL A 238 -17.43 2.52 20.36
CA VAL A 238 -17.31 1.31 19.52
C VAL A 238 -17.50 0.07 20.38
N ARG A 239 -18.43 -0.80 19.99
CA ARG A 239 -18.64 -2.09 20.66
C ARG A 239 -17.55 -3.09 20.27
N TYR A 240 -17.09 -3.86 21.25
CA TYR A 240 -16.06 -4.87 21.05
C TYR A 240 -16.53 -5.98 20.10
N GLU A 241 -17.80 -6.40 20.19
CA GLU A 241 -18.37 -7.43 19.30
C GLU A 241 -18.32 -6.99 17.84
N ASP A 242 -18.66 -5.73 17.56
CA ASP A 242 -18.70 -5.17 16.22
C ASP A 242 -17.27 -5.01 15.67
N PHE A 243 -16.32 -4.53 16.48
CA PHE A 243 -14.88 -4.49 16.15
C PHE A 243 -14.27 -5.89 15.88
N ALA A 244 -14.68 -6.90 16.65
CA ALA A 244 -14.24 -8.28 16.48
C ALA A 244 -14.85 -8.92 15.22
N ALA A 245 -16.10 -8.59 14.87
CA ALA A 245 -16.73 -8.99 13.62
C ALA A 245 -16.01 -8.39 12.41
N ASP A 246 -15.77 -7.09 12.43
CA ASP A 246 -14.97 -6.33 11.45
C ASP A 246 -13.58 -6.96 11.23
N THR A 247 -12.89 -7.25 12.34
CA THR A 247 -11.56 -7.89 12.30
C THR A 247 -11.64 -9.28 11.68
N ARG A 248 -12.70 -10.05 11.96
CA ARG A 248 -12.93 -11.36 11.33
C ARG A 248 -13.16 -11.23 9.82
N LEU A 249 -13.96 -10.26 9.35
CA LEU A 249 -14.17 -10.00 7.92
C LEU A 249 -12.86 -9.62 7.21
N LYS A 250 -12.05 -8.74 7.82
CA LYS A 250 -10.72 -8.34 7.33
C LYS A 250 -9.75 -9.53 7.24
N LEU A 251 -9.80 -10.48 8.18
CA LEU A 251 -9.01 -11.71 8.14
C LEU A 251 -9.49 -12.69 7.05
N ILE A 252 -10.81 -12.81 6.85
CA ILE A 252 -11.39 -13.63 5.77
C ILE A 252 -10.94 -13.11 4.40
N THR A 253 -11.08 -11.81 4.13
CA THR A 253 -10.70 -11.20 2.84
C THR A 253 -9.18 -11.24 2.63
N THR A 254 -8.37 -11.04 3.67
CA THR A 254 -6.90 -11.20 3.59
C THR A 254 -6.48 -12.63 3.23
N ARG A 255 -7.15 -13.63 3.82
CA ARG A 255 -6.88 -15.05 3.56
C ARG A 255 -7.33 -15.46 2.15
N LEU A 256 -8.47 -14.95 1.68
CA LEU A 256 -8.92 -15.10 0.29
C LEU A 256 -7.91 -14.48 -0.69
N TRP A 257 -7.50 -13.23 -0.46
CA TRP A 257 -6.52 -12.54 -1.31
C TRP A 257 -5.18 -13.32 -1.38
N THR A 258 -4.73 -13.87 -0.26
CA THR A 258 -3.52 -14.71 -0.22
C THR A 258 -3.69 -15.97 -1.08
N HIS A 259 -4.86 -16.61 -1.01
CA HIS A 259 -5.19 -17.81 -1.77
C HIS A 259 -5.30 -17.54 -3.29
N GLU A 260 -6.15 -16.59 -3.68
CA GLU A 260 -6.47 -16.30 -5.07
C GLU A 260 -5.35 -15.57 -5.81
N VAL A 261 -4.65 -14.66 -5.13
CA VAL A 261 -3.65 -13.78 -5.74
C VAL A 261 -2.23 -14.22 -5.37
N VAL A 262 -1.86 -14.15 -4.09
CA VAL A 262 -0.44 -14.25 -3.67
C VAL A 262 0.19 -15.61 -4.00
N ASN A 263 -0.53 -16.70 -3.76
CA ASN A 263 -0.03 -18.07 -3.99
C ASN A 263 0.19 -18.40 -5.48
N ASN A 264 -0.49 -17.68 -6.38
CA ASN A 264 -0.38 -17.86 -7.83
C ASN A 264 0.78 -17.06 -8.46
N ILE A 265 1.43 -16.17 -7.69
CA ILE A 265 2.56 -15.35 -8.17
C ILE A 265 3.85 -16.16 -8.15
N ARG A 266 4.47 -16.26 -9.32
CA ARG A 266 5.84 -16.80 -9.49
C ARG A 266 6.77 -15.70 -9.97
N VAL A 267 7.97 -15.62 -9.39
CA VAL A 267 9.05 -14.73 -9.83
C VAL A 267 10.20 -15.60 -10.28
N THR A 268 10.60 -15.45 -11.55
CA THR A 268 11.68 -16.23 -12.16
C THR A 268 13.02 -15.50 -12.04
N ASP A 269 14.14 -16.23 -12.05
CA ASP A 269 15.46 -15.60 -12.01
C ASP A 269 15.73 -14.71 -13.23
N GLN A 270 15.18 -15.06 -14.41
CA GLN A 270 15.24 -14.19 -15.60
C GLN A 270 14.53 -12.85 -15.42
N GLU A 271 13.48 -12.79 -14.58
CA GLU A 271 12.82 -11.52 -14.23
C GLU A 271 13.65 -10.71 -13.24
N ILE A 272 14.34 -11.38 -12.31
CA ILE A 272 15.29 -10.76 -11.38
C ILE A 272 16.48 -10.18 -12.14
N ASP A 273 17.08 -10.95 -13.05
CA ASP A 273 18.21 -10.49 -13.89
C ASP A 273 17.80 -9.30 -14.76
N ARG A 274 16.59 -9.35 -15.33
CA ARG A 274 16.02 -8.26 -16.15
C ARG A 274 15.70 -7.03 -15.31
N PHE A 275 15.22 -7.19 -14.09
CA PHE A 275 14.97 -6.11 -13.15
C PHE A 275 16.28 -5.44 -12.77
N LEU A 276 17.26 -6.21 -12.28
CA LEU A 276 18.59 -5.72 -11.90
C LEU A 276 19.29 -5.02 -13.07
N LYS A 277 19.22 -5.57 -14.29
CA LYS A 277 19.80 -4.94 -15.50
C LYS A 277 19.09 -3.66 -15.95
N ARG A 278 17.78 -3.53 -15.69
CA ARG A 278 17.00 -2.31 -16.02
C ARG A 278 17.22 -1.22 -15.01
N GLU A 279 17.26 -1.57 -13.73
CA GLU A 279 17.54 -0.63 -12.65
C GLU A 279 19.01 -0.19 -12.70
N SER A 280 19.98 -1.11 -12.80
CA SER A 280 21.42 -0.79 -12.70
C SER A 280 21.93 0.26 -13.69
N GLY A 281 21.28 0.43 -14.84
CA GLY A 281 21.66 1.44 -15.83
C GLY A 281 21.12 2.85 -15.60
N ARG A 282 20.05 3.03 -14.78
CA ARG A 282 19.38 4.33 -14.56
C ARG A 282 18.77 4.52 -13.15
N LEU A 283 19.21 3.78 -12.14
CA LEU A 283 18.75 3.89 -10.74
C LEU A 283 19.12 5.21 -10.02
N ILE A 284 19.67 6.18 -10.74
CA ILE A 284 20.59 7.18 -10.18
C ILE A 284 19.86 8.41 -9.62
N GLU A 285 18.62 8.68 -10.02
CA GLU A 285 17.93 9.94 -9.70
C GLU A 285 16.67 9.81 -8.83
N ARG A 286 16.01 8.64 -8.78
CA ARG A 286 14.72 8.47 -8.08
C ARG A 286 14.70 7.15 -7.31
N SER A 287 14.69 7.21 -5.98
CA SER A 287 14.48 6.05 -5.10
C SER A 287 12.99 5.72 -4.99
N ASP A 288 12.17 6.76 -4.84
CA ASP A 288 10.73 6.66 -4.61
C ASP A 288 9.99 7.66 -5.51
N VAL A 289 8.81 7.28 -5.98
CA VAL A 289 7.88 8.16 -6.70
C VAL A 289 6.51 8.16 -6.04
N ARG A 290 5.89 9.34 -5.96
CA ARG A 290 4.46 9.46 -5.63
C ARG A 290 3.69 9.63 -6.91
N LEU A 291 2.78 8.70 -7.20
CA LEU A 291 1.97 8.71 -8.41
C LEU A 291 0.54 9.14 -8.08
N SER A 292 -0.24 9.53 -9.07
CA SER A 292 -1.69 9.61 -8.97
C SER A 292 -2.34 9.11 -10.26
N HIS A 293 -3.55 8.56 -10.17
CA HIS A 293 -4.14 7.74 -11.22
C HIS A 293 -5.65 8.00 -11.40
N ILE A 294 -6.04 8.23 -12.65
CA ILE A 294 -7.44 8.21 -13.09
C ILE A 294 -7.64 7.00 -14.00
N LEU A 295 -8.66 6.19 -13.71
CA LEU A 295 -9.13 5.09 -14.54
C LEU A 295 -10.47 5.48 -15.19
N VAL A 296 -10.61 5.21 -16.48
CA VAL A 296 -11.91 5.04 -17.12
C VAL A 296 -12.06 3.56 -17.48
N ALA A 297 -12.94 2.87 -16.76
CA ALA A 297 -13.09 1.42 -16.86
C ALA A 297 -13.74 1.00 -18.18
N VAL A 298 -13.24 -0.07 -18.79
CA VAL A 298 -13.79 -0.64 -20.02
C VAL A 298 -13.73 -2.17 -19.94
N PRO A 299 -14.87 -2.89 -19.92
CA PRO A 299 -14.89 -4.35 -20.04
C PRO A 299 -14.18 -4.81 -21.32
N GLU A 300 -13.41 -5.90 -21.24
CA GLU A 300 -12.55 -6.33 -22.37
C GLU A 300 -13.38 -6.78 -23.58
N ASN A 301 -14.54 -7.36 -23.32
CA ASN A 301 -15.58 -7.73 -24.28
C ASN A 301 -16.59 -6.59 -24.59
N ALA A 302 -16.39 -5.38 -24.06
CA ALA A 302 -17.36 -4.29 -24.21
C ALA A 302 -17.66 -3.99 -25.69
N PRO A 303 -18.93 -3.75 -26.08
CA PRO A 303 -19.29 -3.46 -27.47
C PRO A 303 -18.67 -2.13 -27.93
N ALA A 304 -18.47 -1.98 -29.24
CA ALA A 304 -17.76 -0.84 -29.82
C ALA A 304 -18.28 0.53 -29.32
N ARG A 305 -19.60 0.70 -29.19
CA ARG A 305 -20.24 1.91 -28.64
C ARG A 305 -19.74 2.27 -27.23
N VAL A 306 -19.54 1.30 -26.35
CA VAL A 306 -19.05 1.51 -24.98
C VAL A 306 -17.57 1.89 -25.02
N ARG A 307 -16.76 1.24 -25.87
CA ARG A 307 -15.35 1.56 -26.04
C ARG A 307 -15.13 2.98 -26.58
N GLU A 308 -15.92 3.42 -27.57
CA GLU A 308 -15.87 4.80 -28.05
C GLU A 308 -16.37 5.81 -27.01
N LYS A 309 -17.44 5.52 -26.24
CA LYS A 309 -17.89 6.40 -25.14
C LYS A 309 -16.79 6.56 -24.08
N ALA A 310 -16.10 5.47 -23.72
CA ALA A 310 -14.99 5.50 -22.77
C ALA A 310 -13.75 6.24 -23.30
N LYS A 311 -13.45 6.11 -24.60
CA LYS A 311 -12.39 6.86 -25.27
C LYS A 311 -12.71 8.36 -25.29
N ALA A 312 -13.93 8.75 -25.66
CA ALA A 312 -14.37 10.14 -25.58
C ALA A 312 -14.32 10.68 -24.14
N LYS A 313 -14.71 9.89 -23.13
CA LYS A 313 -14.58 10.25 -21.69
C LYS A 313 -13.11 10.53 -21.35
N ILE A 314 -12.17 9.63 -21.64
CA ILE A 314 -10.75 9.85 -21.27
C ILE A 314 -10.12 11.04 -22.03
N GLU A 315 -10.51 11.27 -23.29
CA GLU A 315 -10.04 12.41 -24.09
C GLU A 315 -10.55 13.75 -23.52
N ASP A 316 -11.82 13.83 -23.09
CA ASP A 316 -12.38 14.98 -22.35
C ASP A 316 -11.66 15.22 -21.02
N LEU A 317 -11.41 14.16 -20.22
CA LEU A 317 -10.66 14.31 -18.97
C LEU A 317 -9.24 14.84 -19.19
N VAL A 318 -8.54 14.38 -20.24
CA VAL A 318 -7.22 14.95 -20.62
C VAL A 318 -7.36 16.41 -21.07
N GLY A 319 -8.43 16.78 -21.76
CA GLY A 319 -8.74 18.17 -22.10
C GLY A 319 -8.88 19.06 -20.85
N ARG A 320 -9.67 18.63 -19.87
CA ARG A 320 -9.85 19.33 -18.58
C ARG A 320 -8.54 19.49 -17.81
N LEU A 321 -7.74 18.43 -17.70
CA LEU A 321 -6.45 18.46 -17.01
C LEU A 321 -5.45 19.41 -17.69
N ARG A 322 -5.43 19.44 -19.04
CA ARG A 322 -4.63 20.43 -19.79
C ARG A 322 -5.15 21.86 -19.62
N GLY A 323 -6.46 22.03 -19.42
CA GLY A 323 -7.08 23.30 -19.06
C GLY A 323 -6.84 23.75 -17.62
N GLY A 324 -6.02 23.02 -16.84
CA GLY A 324 -5.66 23.39 -15.46
C GLY A 324 -6.63 22.87 -14.38
N ALA A 325 -7.55 21.97 -14.70
CA ALA A 325 -8.38 21.31 -13.68
C ALA A 325 -7.52 20.50 -12.71
N ASP A 326 -7.86 20.54 -11.41
CA ASP A 326 -7.13 19.77 -10.41
C ASP A 326 -7.29 18.24 -10.62
N PHE A 327 -6.18 17.52 -10.54
CA PHE A 327 -6.14 16.09 -10.82
C PHE A 327 -6.91 15.29 -9.76
N ALA A 328 -6.83 15.67 -8.48
CA ALA A 328 -7.51 14.97 -7.41
C ALA A 328 -9.04 15.16 -7.52
N GLN A 329 -9.52 16.36 -7.84
CA GLN A 329 -10.94 16.61 -8.11
C GLN A 329 -11.46 15.84 -9.33
N VAL A 330 -10.68 15.78 -10.43
CA VAL A 330 -11.04 14.99 -11.61
C VAL A 330 -11.08 13.50 -11.27
N ALA A 331 -10.14 12.99 -10.46
CA ALA A 331 -10.15 11.61 -10.01
C ALA A 331 -11.34 11.29 -9.11
N VAL A 332 -11.58 12.11 -8.08
CA VAL A 332 -12.72 12.01 -7.15
C VAL A 332 -14.05 11.97 -7.89
N ARG A 333 -14.21 12.73 -8.99
CA ARG A 333 -15.49 12.79 -9.71
C ARG A 333 -15.66 11.74 -10.80
N PHE A 334 -14.60 11.42 -11.56
CA PHE A 334 -14.71 10.68 -12.81
C PHE A 334 -13.90 9.38 -12.89
N SER A 335 -13.02 9.12 -11.93
CA SER A 335 -12.22 7.89 -11.89
C SER A 335 -13.08 6.72 -11.44
N ASP A 336 -13.03 5.64 -12.22
CA ASP A 336 -13.61 4.35 -11.91
C ASP A 336 -12.61 3.46 -11.11
N GLY A 337 -11.51 4.06 -10.63
CA GLY A 337 -10.43 3.38 -9.92
C GLY A 337 -10.64 3.34 -8.39
N ARG A 338 -10.14 2.27 -7.75
CA ARG A 338 -10.29 1.99 -6.30
C ARG A 338 -9.90 3.14 -5.35
N ARG A 339 -9.05 4.06 -5.78
CA ARG A 339 -8.60 5.24 -5.01
C ARG A 339 -9.13 6.57 -5.53
N ALA A 340 -10.28 6.56 -6.22
CA ALA A 340 -10.95 7.77 -6.69
C ALA A 340 -11.20 8.76 -5.54
N LEU A 341 -11.75 8.29 -4.41
CA LEU A 341 -12.03 9.08 -3.21
C LEU A 341 -10.77 9.69 -2.58
N GLU A 342 -9.60 9.07 -2.73
CA GLU A 342 -8.28 9.61 -2.35
C GLU A 342 -7.67 10.57 -3.38
N GLY A 343 -8.45 11.14 -4.30
CA GLY A 343 -7.89 11.97 -5.37
C GLY A 343 -7.07 11.19 -6.41
N GLY A 344 -7.29 9.88 -6.49
CA GLY A 344 -6.48 8.98 -7.30
C GLY A 344 -5.07 8.75 -6.75
N ASP A 345 -4.76 9.16 -5.50
CA ASP A 345 -3.39 9.13 -5.00
C ASP A 345 -2.82 7.70 -4.89
N LEU A 346 -1.79 7.45 -5.71
CA LEU A 346 -0.82 6.37 -5.68
C LEU A 346 -0.28 6.05 -4.27
N GLY A 347 -0.05 7.10 -3.48
CA GLY A 347 0.95 7.04 -2.42
C GLY A 347 2.38 6.92 -2.99
N TRP A 348 3.34 6.68 -2.12
CA TRP A 348 4.75 6.50 -2.48
C TRP A 348 5.04 5.05 -2.87
N PHE A 349 5.77 4.87 -3.97
CA PHE A 349 6.33 3.58 -4.41
C PHE A 349 7.85 3.70 -4.50
N PRO A 350 8.62 2.77 -3.93
CA PRO A 350 9.96 2.46 -4.40
C PRO A 350 9.92 2.19 -5.91
N MET A 351 10.90 2.67 -6.69
CA MET A 351 10.87 2.52 -8.16
C MET A 351 10.68 1.08 -8.65
N GLY A 352 11.21 0.10 -7.89
CA GLY A 352 11.04 -1.32 -8.19
C GLY A 352 9.61 -1.87 -8.06
N GLN A 353 8.76 -1.22 -7.25
CA GLN A 353 7.37 -1.62 -7.01
C GLN A 353 6.37 -0.88 -7.94
N VAL A 354 6.83 0.09 -8.74
CA VAL A 354 5.96 0.87 -9.64
C VAL A 354 5.26 -0.06 -10.65
N PRO A 355 3.91 -0.03 -10.73
CA PRO A 355 3.14 -0.85 -11.68
C PRO A 355 3.66 -0.70 -13.10
N SER A 356 3.71 -1.80 -13.86
CA SER A 356 4.31 -1.84 -15.20
C SER A 356 3.79 -0.76 -16.15
N LEU A 357 2.48 -0.49 -16.11
CA LEU A 357 1.81 0.57 -16.89
C LEU A 357 2.35 1.98 -16.59
N ALA A 358 2.85 2.23 -15.38
CA ALA A 358 3.33 3.51 -14.89
C ALA A 358 4.87 3.65 -14.89
N GLN A 359 5.64 2.60 -15.24
CA GLN A 359 7.11 2.63 -15.13
C GLN A 359 7.75 3.69 -16.01
N GLU A 360 7.29 3.83 -17.26
CA GLU A 360 7.81 4.88 -18.15
C GLU A 360 7.45 6.26 -17.63
N ALA A 361 6.20 6.45 -17.17
CA ALA A 361 5.74 7.69 -16.57
C ALA A 361 6.57 8.10 -15.34
N ALA A 362 6.85 7.16 -14.43
CA ALA A 362 7.67 7.38 -13.24
C ALA A 362 9.12 7.78 -13.56
N ARG A 363 9.65 7.34 -14.71
CA ARG A 363 11.01 7.63 -15.17
C ARG A 363 11.12 8.93 -15.98
N SER A 364 10.17 9.18 -16.88
CA SER A 364 10.27 10.27 -17.87
C SER A 364 9.59 11.56 -17.45
N LEU A 365 8.52 11.50 -16.64
CA LEU A 365 7.74 12.69 -16.31
C LEU A 365 8.47 13.63 -15.34
N THR A 366 8.14 14.91 -15.46
CA THR A 366 8.48 15.95 -14.50
C THR A 366 7.43 16.03 -13.38
N LYS A 367 7.76 16.68 -12.26
CA LYS A 367 6.84 16.80 -11.11
C LYS A 367 5.60 17.61 -11.49
N GLY A 368 4.43 17.02 -11.29
CA GLY A 368 3.12 17.58 -11.65
C GLY A 368 2.63 17.18 -13.05
N GLU A 369 3.48 16.60 -13.89
CA GLU A 369 3.13 16.18 -15.25
C GLU A 369 2.34 14.87 -15.26
N PHE A 370 1.56 14.64 -16.33
CA PHE A 370 0.72 13.45 -16.49
C PHE A 370 0.78 12.88 -17.91
N THR A 371 0.53 11.58 -18.03
CA THR A 371 0.62 10.85 -19.29
C THR A 371 -0.50 11.22 -20.27
N LYS A 372 -0.25 10.93 -21.56
CA LYS A 372 -1.35 10.69 -22.51
C LYS A 372 -2.19 9.47 -22.03
N PRO A 373 -3.43 9.28 -22.52
CA PRO A 373 -4.23 8.10 -22.18
C PRO A 373 -3.46 6.80 -22.49
N LEU A 374 -3.18 6.02 -21.45
CA LEU A 374 -2.58 4.70 -21.56
C LEU A 374 -3.69 3.66 -21.64
N ARG A 375 -3.57 2.68 -22.53
CA ARG A 375 -4.54 1.59 -22.65
C ARG A 375 -4.06 0.36 -21.90
N SER A 376 -4.95 -0.26 -21.12
CA SER A 376 -4.76 -1.60 -20.56
C SER A 376 -6.02 -2.44 -20.79
N PRO A 377 -6.03 -3.74 -20.41
CA PRO A 377 -7.25 -4.54 -20.42
C PRO A 377 -8.39 -3.96 -19.56
N SER A 378 -8.11 -3.26 -18.46
CA SER A 378 -9.13 -2.68 -17.57
C SER A 378 -9.68 -1.34 -18.06
N GLY A 379 -9.07 -0.73 -19.08
CA GLY A 379 -9.60 0.47 -19.74
C GLY A 379 -8.53 1.49 -20.10
N HIS A 380 -8.83 2.76 -19.84
CA HIS A 380 -7.94 3.88 -20.14
C HIS A 380 -7.45 4.53 -18.84
N HIS A 381 -6.16 4.83 -18.78
CA HIS A 381 -5.49 5.32 -17.58
C HIS A 381 -4.79 6.65 -17.87
N ILE A 382 -4.84 7.56 -16.91
CA ILE A 382 -3.96 8.73 -16.86
C ILE A 382 -3.14 8.60 -15.58
N ILE A 383 -1.81 8.63 -15.71
CA ILE A 383 -0.88 8.60 -14.58
C ILE A 383 -0.23 9.96 -14.46
N LYS A 384 -0.25 10.55 -13.26
CA LYS A 384 0.45 11.78 -12.89
C LYS A 384 1.65 11.43 -12.01
N LEU A 385 2.80 12.04 -12.26
CA LEU A 385 3.90 12.05 -11.31
C LEU A 385 3.69 13.20 -10.32
N THR A 386 3.20 12.88 -9.13
CA THR A 386 2.86 13.87 -8.11
C THR A 386 4.10 14.34 -7.36
N ASP A 387 5.05 13.43 -7.09
CA ASP A 387 6.34 13.77 -6.49
C ASP A 387 7.39 12.69 -6.72
N PHE A 388 8.66 12.96 -6.41
CA PHE A 388 9.71 11.94 -6.33
C PHE A 388 10.75 12.28 -5.26
N LYS A 389 11.39 11.25 -4.70
CA LYS A 389 12.57 11.36 -3.84
C LYS A 389 13.75 10.79 -4.59
N GLY A 390 14.87 11.48 -4.51
CA GLY A 390 16.14 11.03 -5.06
C GLY A 390 17.18 11.00 -3.96
N PHE A 391 17.82 9.85 -3.79
CA PHE A 391 19.19 9.76 -3.29
C PHE A 391 19.93 8.88 -4.28
N GLY A 392 21.17 9.27 -4.63
CA GLY A 392 22.04 8.41 -5.43
C GLY A 392 22.26 7.05 -4.77
N PRO A 393 22.88 6.09 -5.47
CA PRO A 393 23.12 4.76 -4.91
C PRO A 393 23.76 4.88 -3.54
N LYS A 394 23.14 4.27 -2.53
CA LYS A 394 23.71 4.16 -1.18
C LYS A 394 24.84 3.14 -1.23
N ILE A 395 25.93 3.55 -1.86
CA ILE A 395 27.24 2.92 -1.78
C ILE A 395 27.55 2.84 -0.29
N VAL A 396 27.77 1.62 0.20
CA VAL A 396 28.23 1.43 1.56
C VAL A 396 29.75 1.33 1.44
N ASP A 397 30.42 2.39 1.89
CA ASP A 397 31.87 2.36 2.00
C ASP A 397 32.23 1.28 3.02
N GLN A 398 33.02 0.30 2.58
CA GLN A 398 33.61 -0.69 3.45
C GLN A 398 35.10 -0.44 3.54
N ASN A 399 35.63 -0.54 4.76
CA ASN A 399 37.04 -0.39 5.06
C ASN A 399 37.59 -1.76 5.44
N ASN A 400 38.68 -2.19 4.80
CA ASN A 400 39.48 -3.32 5.25
C ASN A 400 40.46 -2.81 6.29
N VAL A 401 40.31 -3.21 7.56
CA VAL A 401 41.12 -2.65 8.65
C VAL A 401 41.83 -3.70 9.49
N ARG A 402 42.90 -3.24 10.16
CA ARG A 402 43.57 -3.99 11.22
C ARG A 402 43.86 -3.09 12.42
N HIS A 403 43.81 -3.65 13.63
CA HIS A 403 44.03 -2.90 14.87
C HIS A 403 44.96 -3.63 15.84
N ILE A 404 45.50 -2.89 16.81
CA ILE A 404 46.11 -3.43 18.03
C ILE A 404 45.33 -2.83 19.19
N LEU A 405 44.78 -3.68 20.06
CA LEU A 405 44.10 -3.30 21.30
C LEU A 405 45.03 -3.53 22.49
N ILE A 406 45.11 -2.58 23.41
CA ILE A 406 45.62 -2.81 24.78
C ILE A 406 44.49 -2.53 25.75
N ARG A 407 44.12 -3.54 26.55
CA ARG A 407 43.09 -3.42 27.59
C ARG A 407 43.69 -2.83 28.85
N THR A 408 43.01 -1.84 29.41
CA THR A 408 43.37 -1.28 30.71
C THR A 408 42.77 -2.13 31.84
N ASN A 409 43.48 -2.18 32.96
CA ASN A 409 43.10 -2.91 34.17
C ASN A 409 43.87 -2.32 35.37
N GLU A 410 43.77 -2.93 36.55
CA GLU A 410 44.45 -2.45 37.77
C GLU A 410 45.98 -2.40 37.67
N VAL A 411 46.59 -3.08 36.69
CA VAL A 411 48.04 -3.17 36.44
C VAL A 411 48.47 -2.35 35.22
N VAL A 412 47.56 -2.05 34.29
CA VAL A 412 47.83 -1.29 33.06
C VAL A 412 46.94 -0.06 33.04
N SER A 413 47.51 1.09 33.38
CA SER A 413 46.80 2.38 33.36
C SER A 413 46.51 2.86 31.93
N ASP A 414 45.65 3.88 31.79
CA ASP A 414 45.40 4.55 30.51
C ASP A 414 46.70 5.09 29.89
N ASP A 415 47.58 5.71 30.70
CA ASP A 415 48.85 6.27 30.23
C ASP A 415 49.85 5.18 29.83
N ASP A 416 49.88 4.03 30.52
CA ASP A 416 50.70 2.88 30.13
C ASP A 416 50.24 2.29 28.80
N ALA A 417 48.93 2.06 28.65
CA ALA A 417 48.34 1.51 27.43
C ALA A 417 48.59 2.44 26.24
N ARG A 418 48.35 3.74 26.42
CA ARG A 418 48.64 4.77 25.43
C ARG A 418 50.12 4.78 25.06
N THR A 419 51.04 4.87 26.02
CA THR A 419 52.49 4.95 25.77
C THR A 419 53.00 3.74 24.99
N ARG A 420 52.54 2.53 25.34
CA ARG A 420 52.86 1.30 24.59
C ARG A 420 52.38 1.37 23.14
N LEU A 421 51.17 1.87 22.90
CA LEU A 421 50.64 2.04 21.54
C LEU A 421 51.34 3.15 20.74
N GLU A 422 51.78 4.23 21.38
CA GLU A 422 52.62 5.26 20.74
C GLU A 422 53.97 4.66 20.29
N GLN A 423 54.61 3.84 21.12
CA GLN A 423 55.85 3.11 20.77
C GLN A 423 55.63 2.11 19.61
N LEU A 424 54.55 1.32 19.66
CA LEU A 424 54.20 0.40 18.57
C LEU A 424 53.92 1.14 17.27
N ARG A 425 53.20 2.27 17.32
CA ARG A 425 52.94 3.12 16.16
C ARG A 425 54.24 3.65 15.54
N VAL A 426 55.19 4.13 16.34
CA VAL A 426 56.49 4.62 15.84
C VAL A 426 57.23 3.51 15.09
N ARG A 427 57.20 2.27 15.59
CA ARG A 427 57.80 1.11 14.92
C ARG A 427 57.11 0.78 13.59
N ILE A 428 55.79 0.74 13.57
CA ILE A 428 54.99 0.48 12.34
C ILE A 428 55.26 1.56 11.28
N VAL A 429 55.26 2.83 11.67
CA VAL A 429 55.57 3.95 10.77
C VAL A 429 57.04 3.92 10.31
N GLY A 430 57.94 3.38 11.14
CA GLY A 430 59.33 3.09 10.80
C GLY A 430 59.55 1.87 9.88
N GLY A 431 58.50 1.12 9.56
CA GLY A 431 58.55 -0.02 8.62
C GLY A 431 58.42 -1.42 9.24
N ASP A 432 58.25 -1.54 10.56
CA ASP A 432 57.96 -2.86 11.18
C ASP A 432 56.59 -3.39 10.73
N ASP A 433 56.48 -4.71 10.53
CA ASP A 433 55.22 -5.33 10.15
C ASP A 433 54.17 -5.26 11.27
N PHE A 434 53.07 -4.56 10.96
CA PHE A 434 51.88 -4.45 11.81
C PHE A 434 51.35 -5.84 12.22
N ALA A 435 51.31 -6.81 11.32
CA ALA A 435 50.69 -8.11 11.61
C ALA A 435 51.49 -8.90 12.66
N THR A 436 52.81 -8.80 12.64
CA THR A 436 53.71 -9.36 13.65
C THR A 436 53.50 -8.69 15.00
N LEU A 437 53.45 -7.36 15.05
CA LEU A 437 53.22 -6.61 16.29
C LEU A 437 51.82 -6.84 16.88
N ALA A 438 50.79 -6.97 16.03
CA ALA A 438 49.44 -7.30 16.48
C ALA A 438 49.36 -8.71 17.09
N ARG A 439 50.09 -9.69 16.54
CA ARG A 439 50.16 -11.06 17.10
C ARG A 439 50.83 -11.11 18.48
N SER A 440 51.80 -10.24 18.75
CA SER A 440 52.55 -10.23 20.02
C SER A 440 52.04 -9.25 21.08
N HIS A 441 51.26 -8.24 20.69
CA HIS A 441 50.87 -7.14 21.59
C HIS A 441 49.37 -6.78 21.62
N SER A 442 48.52 -7.39 20.79
CA SER A 442 47.08 -7.11 20.82
C SER A 442 46.34 -8.03 21.80
N ASP A 443 45.62 -7.43 22.75
CA ASP A 443 44.75 -8.12 23.71
C ASP A 443 43.41 -8.59 23.09
N ASP A 444 43.10 -8.19 21.85
CA ASP A 444 42.03 -8.81 21.08
C ASP A 444 42.52 -10.10 20.42
N THR A 445 42.39 -11.22 21.14
CA THR A 445 42.81 -12.54 20.67
C THR A 445 42.14 -13.00 19.36
N GLY A 446 40.95 -12.47 19.02
CA GLY A 446 40.21 -12.82 17.82
C GLY A 446 40.82 -12.25 16.53
N SER A 447 41.37 -11.03 16.59
CA SER A 447 42.08 -10.39 15.48
C SER A 447 43.61 -10.56 15.57
N ALA A 448 44.20 -10.62 16.78
CA ALA A 448 45.64 -10.75 17.00
C ALA A 448 46.25 -11.90 16.20
N LEU A 449 45.66 -13.10 16.28
CA LEU A 449 46.08 -14.29 15.53
C LEU A 449 46.05 -14.11 14.00
N LYS A 450 45.21 -13.19 13.51
CA LYS A 450 45.06 -12.79 12.10
C LYS A 450 45.89 -11.53 11.75
N GLY A 451 46.86 -11.16 12.59
CA GLY A 451 47.66 -9.95 12.39
C GLY A 451 46.88 -8.65 12.63
N GLY A 452 45.92 -8.68 13.56
CA GLY A 452 45.06 -7.55 13.92
C GLY A 452 43.88 -7.32 12.97
N SER A 453 43.71 -8.13 11.92
CA SER A 453 42.68 -7.88 10.89
C SER A 453 41.26 -8.12 11.40
N LEU A 454 40.39 -7.14 11.17
CA LEU A 454 38.94 -7.23 11.37
C LEU A 454 38.20 -7.57 10.05
N GLY A 455 38.92 -7.57 8.92
CA GLY A 455 38.37 -7.75 7.59
C GLY A 455 37.66 -6.51 7.06
N TRP A 456 36.73 -6.71 6.12
CA TRP A 456 35.90 -5.66 5.54
C TRP A 456 34.73 -5.33 6.47
N ILE A 457 34.74 -4.14 7.05
CA ILE A 457 33.69 -3.61 7.93
C ILE A 457 33.01 -2.40 7.28
N GLY A 458 31.72 -2.21 7.54
CA GLY A 458 30.92 -1.05 7.14
C GLY A 458 30.45 -0.19 8.33
N PRO A 459 29.68 0.88 8.06
CA PRO A 459 29.21 1.80 9.10
C PRO A 459 28.32 1.08 10.13
N GLY A 460 28.63 1.25 11.42
CA GLY A 460 27.94 0.60 12.52
C GLY A 460 28.39 -0.83 12.87
N ASP A 461 29.36 -1.41 12.15
CA ASP A 461 30.00 -2.69 12.54
C ASP A 461 31.00 -2.51 13.71
N THR A 462 31.37 -1.27 14.04
CA THR A 462 32.31 -0.90 15.12
C THR A 462 31.71 0.15 16.06
N VAL A 463 32.33 0.35 17.24
CA VAL A 463 31.94 1.41 18.18
C VAL A 463 32.28 2.82 17.64
N PRO A 464 31.54 3.87 18.01
CA PRO A 464 31.67 5.21 17.41
C PRO A 464 33.08 5.79 17.43
N GLU A 465 33.82 5.61 18.53
CA GLU A 465 35.17 6.14 18.70
C GLU A 465 36.17 5.46 17.76
N PHE A 466 35.96 4.17 17.49
CA PHE A 466 36.74 3.40 16.52
C PHE A 466 36.38 3.78 15.08
N GLU A 467 35.09 3.99 14.80
CA GLU A 467 34.61 4.41 13.49
C GLU A 467 35.09 5.83 13.13
N GLU A 468 35.10 6.76 14.08
CA GLU A 468 35.67 8.11 13.91
C GLU A 468 37.18 8.07 13.61
N ALA A 469 37.94 7.35 14.44
CA ALA A 469 39.40 7.20 14.26
C ALA A 469 39.76 6.50 12.94
N MET A 470 38.98 5.50 12.51
CA MET A 470 39.13 4.84 11.21
C MET A 470 38.83 5.80 10.05
N ASN A 471 37.71 6.53 10.12
CA ASN A 471 37.21 7.34 9.02
C ASN A 471 38.14 8.53 8.70
N ALA A 472 38.90 9.02 9.68
CA ALA A 472 39.89 10.08 9.50
C ALA A 472 41.15 9.67 8.70
N LEU A 473 41.42 8.37 8.49
CA LEU A 473 42.67 7.86 7.91
C LEU A 473 42.64 7.63 6.41
N ALA A 474 43.72 7.99 5.72
CA ALA A 474 43.97 7.54 4.35
C ALA A 474 44.27 6.02 4.29
N PRO A 475 44.10 5.36 3.12
CA PRO A 475 44.57 3.98 2.92
C PRO A 475 46.06 3.84 3.23
N ASN A 476 46.40 2.77 3.96
CA ASN A 476 47.67 2.44 4.60
C ASN A 476 48.13 3.36 5.76
N GLU A 477 47.35 4.37 6.16
CA GLU A 477 47.68 5.24 7.30
C GLU A 477 47.32 4.60 8.65
N VAL A 478 48.11 4.91 9.70
CA VAL A 478 47.95 4.39 11.08
C VAL A 478 47.58 5.52 12.04
N SER A 479 46.46 5.35 12.76
CA SER A 479 45.97 6.32 13.74
C SER A 479 46.99 6.61 14.84
N THR A 480 46.85 7.78 15.48
CA THR A 480 47.31 7.96 16.86
C THR A 480 46.53 7.02 17.79
N PRO A 481 47.05 6.70 18.99
CA PRO A 481 46.28 5.92 19.95
C PRO A 481 45.03 6.64 20.40
N PHE A 482 43.91 5.93 20.45
CA PHE A 482 42.62 6.43 20.90
C PHE A 482 41.96 5.43 21.85
N LYS A 483 41.02 5.91 22.67
CA LYS A 483 40.32 5.09 23.67
C LYS A 483 38.91 4.77 23.18
N SER A 484 38.48 3.53 23.40
CA SER A 484 37.10 3.07 23.21
C SER A 484 36.58 2.39 24.49
N THR A 485 35.35 1.90 24.47
CA THR A 485 34.77 1.05 25.54
C THR A 485 35.56 -0.25 25.80
N PHE A 486 36.43 -0.68 24.88
CA PHE A 486 37.21 -1.92 25.00
C PHE A 486 38.67 -1.72 25.45
N GLY A 487 39.14 -0.47 25.60
CA GLY A 487 40.53 -0.13 25.93
C GLY A 487 41.13 0.88 24.97
N TRP A 488 42.45 0.85 24.80
CA TRP A 488 43.16 1.72 23.87
C TRP A 488 43.51 1.00 22.57
N HIS A 489 43.44 1.70 21.45
CA HIS A 489 43.64 1.14 20.12
C HIS A 489 44.56 1.99 19.27
N ILE A 490 45.29 1.34 18.35
CA ILE A 490 45.66 1.94 17.06
C ILE A 490 45.00 1.15 15.95
N VAL A 491 44.53 1.85 14.90
CA VAL A 491 43.93 1.24 13.71
C VAL A 491 44.71 1.64 12.47
N GLN A 492 44.83 0.73 11.51
CA GLN A 492 45.30 0.99 10.16
C GLN A 492 44.20 0.61 9.17
N VAL A 493 43.84 1.55 8.30
CA VAL A 493 43.00 1.26 7.13
C VAL A 493 43.91 0.66 6.06
N VAL A 494 43.71 -0.60 5.68
CA VAL A 494 44.51 -1.25 4.63
C VAL A 494 44.00 -0.84 3.25
N GLU A 495 42.69 -0.89 3.08
CA GLU A 495 42.01 -0.63 1.80
C GLU A 495 40.61 -0.06 2.07
N ARG A 496 40.07 0.74 1.15
CA ARG A 496 38.68 1.19 1.17
C ARG A 496 38.01 0.77 -0.15
N ARG A 497 36.77 0.29 -0.09
CA ARG A 497 35.98 -0.03 -1.29
C ARG A 497 34.55 0.49 -1.20
N ALA A 498 34.08 1.02 -2.31
CA ALA A 498 32.68 1.27 -2.58
C ALA A 498 32.01 -0.06 -3.01
N GLN A 499 31.38 -0.80 -2.08
CA GLN A 499 30.63 -2.00 -2.46
C GLN A 499 29.13 -1.69 -2.54
N GLY A 500 28.50 -2.12 -3.63
CA GLY A 500 27.05 -2.27 -3.67
C GLY A 500 26.59 -3.32 -2.64
N THR A 501 25.29 -3.35 -2.32
CA THR A 501 24.75 -4.45 -1.51
C THR A 501 25.10 -5.78 -2.16
N THR A 502 25.37 -6.84 -1.38
CA THR A 502 25.80 -8.13 -1.94
C THR A 502 24.82 -8.62 -3.01
N ASP A 503 25.30 -9.26 -4.08
CA ASP A 503 24.45 -9.66 -5.21
C ASP A 503 23.23 -10.49 -4.75
N GLN A 504 23.44 -11.43 -3.82
CA GLN A 504 22.36 -12.19 -3.21
C GLN A 504 21.31 -11.32 -2.49
N ALA A 505 21.72 -10.28 -1.76
CA ALA A 505 20.81 -9.34 -1.11
C ALA A 505 20.06 -8.45 -2.12
N MET A 506 20.73 -8.04 -3.21
CA MET A 506 20.07 -7.32 -4.31
C MET A 506 19.05 -8.20 -5.04
N ARG A 507 19.39 -9.47 -5.30
CA ARG A 507 18.48 -10.46 -5.91
C ARG A 507 17.27 -10.75 -5.03
N LEU A 508 17.44 -10.81 -3.70
CA LEU A 508 16.32 -10.99 -2.76
C LEU A 508 15.37 -9.78 -2.79
N LYS A 509 15.90 -8.55 -2.65
CA LYS A 509 15.11 -7.32 -2.73
C LYS A 509 14.40 -7.16 -4.08
N ALA A 510 15.08 -7.49 -5.18
CA ALA A 510 14.49 -7.52 -6.51
C ALA A 510 13.34 -8.54 -6.60
N ARG A 511 13.51 -9.75 -6.05
CA ARG A 511 12.46 -10.78 -6.01
C ARG A 511 11.23 -10.30 -5.24
N GLU A 512 11.42 -9.65 -4.10
CA GLU A 512 10.34 -9.05 -3.29
C GLU A 512 9.61 -7.95 -4.06
N ALA A 513 10.33 -6.95 -4.59
CA ALA A 513 9.73 -5.86 -5.37
C ALA A 513 8.95 -6.34 -6.61
N ILE A 514 9.49 -7.33 -7.35
CA ILE A 514 8.77 -7.95 -8.49
C ILE A 514 7.52 -8.69 -8.01
N ARG A 515 7.59 -9.40 -6.88
CA ARG A 515 6.45 -10.14 -6.31
C ARG A 515 5.33 -9.19 -5.87
N GLU A 516 5.66 -8.11 -5.18
CA GLU A 516 4.71 -7.09 -4.73
C GLU A 516 4.04 -6.38 -5.91
N ARG A 517 4.83 -5.96 -6.92
CA ARG A 517 4.30 -5.37 -8.14
C ARG A 517 3.35 -6.32 -8.88
N LYS A 518 3.73 -7.60 -9.03
CA LYS A 518 2.85 -8.64 -9.59
C LYS A 518 1.60 -8.86 -8.74
N ALA A 519 1.70 -8.75 -7.42
CA ALA A 519 0.55 -8.89 -6.53
C ALA A 519 -0.46 -7.76 -6.74
N GLY A 520 -0.02 -6.51 -6.86
CA GLY A 520 -0.89 -5.39 -7.22
C GLY A 520 -1.59 -5.62 -8.57
N GLU A 521 -0.81 -5.91 -9.62
CA GLU A 521 -1.32 -6.16 -10.98
C GLU A 521 -2.34 -7.32 -11.03
N ALA A 522 -2.07 -8.42 -10.31
CA ALA A 522 -2.97 -9.57 -10.24
C ALA A 522 -4.21 -9.32 -9.35
N THR A 523 -4.10 -8.48 -8.31
CA THR A 523 -5.24 -8.10 -7.46
C THR A 523 -6.27 -7.30 -8.24
N ASP A 524 -5.82 -6.29 -9.00
CA ASP A 524 -6.74 -5.44 -9.77
C ASP A 524 -7.40 -6.23 -10.92
N LEU A 525 -6.71 -7.19 -11.53
CA LEU A 525 -7.31 -8.12 -12.49
C LEU A 525 -8.32 -9.06 -11.81
N TRP A 526 -7.99 -9.63 -10.65
CA TRP A 526 -8.86 -10.56 -9.93
C TRP A 526 -10.16 -9.89 -9.44
N LEU A 527 -10.07 -8.71 -8.81
CA LEU A 527 -11.25 -7.95 -8.37
C LEU A 527 -12.16 -7.59 -9.54
N ARG A 528 -11.59 -7.29 -10.70
CA ARG A 528 -12.34 -7.03 -11.93
C ARG A 528 -13.04 -8.28 -12.45
N LEU A 529 -12.35 -9.41 -12.56
CA LEU A 529 -12.97 -10.68 -12.98
C LEU A 529 -14.12 -11.07 -12.02
N LEU A 530 -13.89 -10.94 -10.71
CA LEU A 530 -14.91 -11.15 -9.68
C LEU A 530 -16.15 -10.25 -9.86
N ARG A 531 -15.96 -9.02 -10.34
CA ARG A 531 -17.03 -8.04 -10.61
C ARG A 531 -17.74 -8.27 -11.95
N ASP A 532 -17.00 -8.69 -12.98
CA ASP A 532 -17.48 -8.96 -14.34
C ASP A 532 -18.24 -10.32 -14.41
N GLU A 533 -17.90 -11.29 -13.56
CA GLU A 533 -18.57 -12.60 -13.45
C GLU A 533 -19.85 -12.56 -12.58
N ALA A 534 -20.01 -11.54 -11.74
CA ALA A 534 -21.12 -11.43 -10.80
C ALA A 534 -22.40 -10.86 -11.44
N PHE A 535 -23.56 -11.36 -11.01
CA PHE A 535 -24.82 -10.67 -11.23
C PHE A 535 -24.90 -9.47 -10.29
N VAL A 536 -24.95 -8.25 -10.84
CA VAL A 536 -25.14 -7.03 -10.06
C VAL A 536 -26.18 -6.14 -10.73
N GLU A 537 -27.26 -5.87 -10.02
CA GLU A 537 -28.32 -4.95 -10.43
C GLU A 537 -28.29 -3.74 -9.49
N ILE A 538 -28.04 -2.55 -10.04
CA ILE A 538 -28.02 -1.29 -9.28
C ILE A 538 -29.39 -0.64 -9.45
N LEU A 539 -30.05 -0.33 -8.33
CA LEU A 539 -31.38 0.29 -8.27
C LEU A 539 -31.31 1.74 -7.75
N LEU A 540 -30.11 2.27 -7.56
CA LEU A 540 -29.87 3.67 -7.21
C LEU A 540 -30.36 4.58 -8.36
N PRO A 541 -31.24 5.57 -8.11
CA PRO A 541 -31.79 6.41 -9.17
C PRO A 541 -30.71 7.32 -9.80
N ASP A 542 -30.54 7.22 -11.11
CA ASP A 542 -29.57 8.03 -11.86
C ASP A 542 -29.97 9.52 -11.85
N VAL A 543 -29.03 10.37 -11.43
CA VAL A 543 -29.25 11.82 -11.32
C VAL A 543 -29.23 12.52 -12.69
N GLU A 544 -28.81 11.83 -13.77
CA GLU A 544 -28.80 12.41 -15.12
C GLU A 544 -30.22 12.71 -15.66
N GLU A 545 -31.27 11.98 -15.26
CA GLU A 545 -32.63 12.22 -15.79
C GLU A 545 -33.33 13.44 -15.17
N GLN A 546 -32.96 13.86 -13.95
CA GLN A 546 -33.63 15.00 -13.29
C GLN A 546 -33.26 16.37 -13.91
N GLY A 547 -32.25 16.41 -14.78
CA GLY A 547 -31.90 17.60 -15.58
C GLY A 547 -32.70 17.76 -16.88
N ALA A 548 -33.45 16.74 -17.31
CA ALA A 548 -34.22 16.75 -18.56
C ALA A 548 -35.70 17.13 -18.38
N SER A 549 -36.14 17.40 -17.14
CA SER A 549 -37.53 17.69 -16.78
C SER A 549 -37.66 18.88 -15.80
N ARG A 550 -37.02 20.01 -16.13
CA ARG A 550 -37.33 21.35 -15.57
C ARG A 550 -37.13 22.45 -16.61
#